data_AF-A0A967GQ35-F1
#
_entry.id   AF-A0A967GQ35-F1
#
_cell.length_a   1.000
_cell.length_b   1.000
_cell.length_c   1.000
_cell.angle_alpha   90.00
_cell.angle_beta   90.00
_cell.angle_gamma   90.00
#
_symmetry.space_group_name_H-M   'P 1'
#
loop_
_entity.id
_entity.type
_entity.pdbx_description
1 polymer ?
#
loop_
_entity_poly.entity_id
_entity_poly.type
_entity_poly.pdbx_seq_one_letter_code
_entity_poly.pdbx_strand_id
1 'polypeptide(L)' 'LAKEVCEHIAEKLSIPVARVHRLATFYRAFSLTPRGRHLVSCCMGTACHVRGAPRILDKLEMDLGIESGGTTEDLMFS' A
#
# COMPACT_ATOMS: atom_id res chain seq x y z
N LEU A 1 -1.29 6.23 7.69
CA LEU A 1 -1.61 7.68 7.79
C LEU A 1 -2.20 7.89 9.17
N ALA A 2 -1.50 8.60 10.05
CA ALA A 2 -1.97 8.79 11.42
C ALA A 2 -3.23 9.68 11.44
N LYS A 3 -4.16 9.37 12.34
CA LYS A 3 -5.43 10.11 12.51
C LYS A 3 -5.19 11.61 12.72
N GLU A 4 -4.15 11.95 13.45
CA GLU A 4 -3.68 13.31 13.74
C GLU A 4 -3.35 14.11 12.46
N VAL A 5 -2.79 13.45 11.44
CA VAL A 5 -2.46 14.10 10.15
C VAL A 5 -3.73 14.43 9.38
N CYS A 6 -4.74 13.54 9.42
CA CYS A 6 -6.03 13.79 8.78
C CYS A 6 -6.77 14.96 9.45
N GLU A 7 -6.71 15.05 10.78
CA GLU A 7 -7.31 16.13 11.56
C GLU A 7 -6.62 17.46 11.26
N HIS A 8 -5.28 17.50 11.25
CA HIS A 8 -4.52 18.69 10.90
C HIS A 8 -4.80 19.21 9.47
N ILE A 9 -4.93 18.29 8.51
CA ILE A 9 -5.29 18.64 7.13
C ILE A 9 -6.73 19.16 7.04
N ALA A 10 -7.66 18.55 7.78
CA ALA A 10 -9.06 18.96 7.82
C ALA A 10 -9.22 20.38 8.40
N GLU A 11 -8.49 20.70 9.47
CA GLU A 11 -8.44 22.04 10.07
C GLU A 11 -7.91 23.08 9.08
N LYS A 12 -6.75 22.81 8.45
CA LYS A 12 -6.14 23.73 7.47
C LYS A 12 -7.01 24.00 6.26
N LEU A 13 -7.74 22.98 5.78
CA LEU A 13 -8.58 23.08 4.59
C LEU A 13 -10.04 23.44 4.92
N SER A 14 -10.40 23.60 6.20
CA SER A 14 -11.78 23.87 6.65
C SER A 14 -12.81 22.89 6.05
N ILE A 15 -12.44 21.61 5.95
CA ILE A 15 -13.30 20.54 5.45
C ILE A 15 -13.54 19.48 6.53
N PRO A 16 -14.68 18.76 6.49
CA PRO A 16 -14.94 17.69 7.46
C PRO A 16 -13.85 16.60 7.42
N VAL A 17 -13.41 16.13 8.59
CA VAL A 17 -12.44 15.03 8.73
C VAL A 17 -12.88 13.79 7.96
N ALA A 18 -14.19 13.52 7.91
CA ALA A 18 -14.77 12.41 7.14
C ALA A 18 -14.48 12.50 5.62
N ARG A 19 -14.29 13.70 5.06
CA ARG A 19 -13.93 13.90 3.65
C ARG A 19 -12.45 13.59 3.41
N VAL A 20 -11.58 14.02 4.33
CA VAL A 20 -10.13 13.71 4.29
C VAL A 20 -9.92 12.21 4.45
N HIS A 21 -10.62 11.57 5.38
CA HIS A 21 -10.57 10.12 5.57
C HIS A 21 -11.02 9.36 4.31
N ARG A 22 -12.08 9.84 3.64
CA ARG A 22 -12.54 9.27 2.37
C ARG A 22 -11.47 9.30 1.28
N LEU A 23 -10.77 10.43 1.14
CA LEU A 23 -9.67 10.58 0.18
C LEU A 23 -8.49 9.67 0.54
N ALA A 24 -8.13 9.61 1.82
CA ALA A 24 -7.06 8.74 2.31
C ALA A 24 -7.34 7.26 2.07
N THR A 25 -8.61 6.81 2.15
CA THR A 25 -8.99 5.43 1.83
C THR A 25 -9.15 5.16 0.34
N PHE A 26 -9.46 6.19 -0.46
CA PHE A 26 -9.75 6.02 -1.89
C PHE A 26 -8.48 5.95 -2.74
N TYR A 27 -7.47 6.76 -2.43
CA TYR A 27 -6.23 6.77 -3.19
C TYR A 27 -5.24 5.75 -2.64
N ARG A 28 -4.85 4.80 -3.50
CA ARG A 28 -3.84 3.75 -3.21
C ARG A 28 -2.45 4.29 -2.83
N ALA A 29 -2.22 5.59 -3.06
CA ALA A 29 -1.02 6.31 -2.64
C ALA A 29 -0.92 6.45 -1.12
N PHE A 30 -2.04 6.52 -0.40
CA PHE A 30 -2.07 6.60 1.05
C PHE A 30 -2.28 5.22 1.65
N SER A 31 -1.36 4.80 2.52
CA SER A 31 -1.55 3.59 3.34
C SER A 31 -1.87 3.98 4.77
N LEU A 32 -2.87 3.33 5.34
CA LEU A 32 -3.22 3.44 6.76
C LEU A 32 -2.29 2.60 7.64
N THR A 33 -1.74 1.53 7.09
CA THR A 33 -0.74 0.64 7.70
C THR A 33 0.69 1.15 7.45
N PRO A 34 1.65 0.81 8.34
CA PRO A 34 3.06 1.07 8.09
C PRO A 34 3.50 0.33 6.83
N ARG A 35 4.10 1.05 5.89
CA ARG A 35 4.67 0.47 4.66
C ARG A 35 6.16 0.24 4.86
N GLY A 36 6.66 -0.82 4.21
CA GLY A 36 8.07 -1.07 4.09
C GLY A 36 8.78 0.07 3.34
N ARG A 37 10.08 0.24 3.60
CA ARG A 37 10.92 1.24 2.93
C ARG A 37 10.90 1.11 1.40
N HIS A 38 10.80 -0.12 0.90
CA HIS A 38 10.78 -0.46 -0.51
C HIS A 38 9.41 -1.01 -0.91
N LEU A 39 8.78 -0.36 -1.88
CA LEU A 39 7.51 -0.80 -2.46
C LEU A 39 7.77 -1.67 -3.70
N VAL A 40 7.46 -2.96 -3.60
CA VAL A 40 7.60 -3.97 -4.63
C VAL A 40 6.25 -4.18 -5.30
N SER A 41 6.08 -3.63 -6.51
CA SER A 41 4.85 -3.82 -7.29
C SER A 41 5.04 -4.85 -8.40
N CYS A 42 4.35 -5.99 -8.32
CA CYS A 42 4.26 -6.96 -9.40
C CYS A 42 3.06 -6.65 -10.32
N CYS A 43 3.29 -6.58 -11.64
CA CYS A 43 2.20 -6.39 -12.59
C CYS A 43 1.44 -7.71 -12.80
N MET A 44 0.17 -7.72 -12.42
CA MET A 44 -0.75 -8.84 -12.63
C MET A 44 -1.75 -8.58 -13.78
N GLY A 45 -1.42 -7.66 -14.70
CA GLY A 45 -2.22 -7.43 -15.90
C GLY A 45 -2.21 -8.64 -16.84
N THR A 46 -3.16 -8.71 -17.77
CA THR A 46 -3.33 -9.85 -18.69
C THR A 46 -2.06 -10.19 -19.48
N ALA A 47 -1.34 -9.19 -19.97
CA ALA A 47 -0.09 -9.39 -20.71
C ALA A 47 1.04 -9.99 -19.84
N CYS A 48 1.11 -9.59 -18.57
CA CYS A 48 2.10 -10.10 -17.62
C CYS A 48 1.69 -11.49 -17.10
N HIS A 49 0.39 -11.72 -16.92
CA HIS A 49 -0.15 -12.99 -16.47
C HIS A 49 0.21 -14.14 -17.42
N VAL A 50 0.00 -13.97 -18.74
CA VAL A 50 0.35 -14.97 -19.76
C VAL A 50 1.86 -15.23 -19.84
N ARG A 51 2.69 -14.23 -19.46
CA ARG A 51 4.15 -14.36 -19.43
C ARG A 51 4.69 -15.00 -18.14
N GLY A 52 3.82 -15.38 -17.21
CA GLY A 52 4.22 -16.04 -15.96
C GLY A 52 4.45 -15.11 -14.78
N ALA A 53 3.82 -13.93 -14.76
CA ALA A 53 3.82 -13.06 -13.57
C ALA A 53 3.41 -13.75 -12.25
N PRO A 54 2.46 -14.71 -12.23
CA PRO A 54 2.16 -15.44 -10.99
C PRO A 54 3.39 -16.13 -10.38
N ARG A 55 4.25 -16.72 -11.23
CA ARG A 55 5.47 -17.40 -10.75
C ARG A 55 6.47 -16.44 -10.12
N ILE A 56 6.50 -15.19 -10.59
CA ILE A 56 7.34 -14.14 -10.02
C ILE A 56 6.78 -13.71 -8.67
N LEU A 57 5.46 -13.56 -8.57
CA LEU A 57 4.79 -13.24 -7.31
C LEU A 57 5.03 -14.34 -6.27
N ASP A 58 4.81 -15.60 -6.61
CA ASP A 58 5.04 -16.75 -5.71
C ASP A 58 6.48 -16.77 -5.18
N LYS A 59 7.46 -16.46 -6.04
CA LYS A 59 8.86 -16.43 -5.65
C LYS A 59 9.17 -15.26 -4.72
N LEU A 60 8.58 -14.08 -4.97
CA LEU A 60 8.72 -12.92 -4.10
C LEU A 60 8.09 -13.18 -2.72
N GLU A 61 6.92 -13.81 -2.67
CA GLU A 61 6.26 -14.18 -1.41
C GLU A 61 7.09 -15.19 -0.62
N MET A 62 7.70 -16.17 -1.29
CA MET A 62 8.62 -17.13 -0.67
C MET A 62 9.91 -16.48 -0.13
N ASP A 63 10.51 -15.56 -0.89
CA ASP A 63 11.79 -14.95 -0.53
C ASP A 63 11.64 -13.89 0.58
N LEU A 64 10.53 -13.15 0.55
CA LEU A 64 10.24 -12.11 1.56
C LEU A 64 9.46 -12.66 2.77
N GLY A 65 8.89 -13.86 2.66
CA GLY A 65 8.08 -14.48 3.72
C GLY A 65 6.78 -13.74 4.02
N ILE A 66 6.26 -12.98 3.06
CA ILE A 66 5.01 -12.21 3.19
C ILE A 66 4.07 -12.52 2.03
N GLU A 67 2.76 -12.51 2.29
CA GLU A 67 1.75 -12.55 1.22
C GLU A 67 1.58 -11.19 0.56
N SER A 68 1.04 -11.18 -0.65
CA SER A 68 0.71 -9.97 -1.41
C SER A 68 -0.14 -8.97 -0.60
N GLY A 69 0.39 -7.76 -0.46
CA GLY A 69 -0.21 -6.70 0.36
C GLY A 69 0.22 -6.71 1.84
N GLY A 70 1.06 -7.68 2.22
CA GLY A 70 1.77 -7.71 3.49
C GLY A 70 2.93 -6.72 3.56
N THR A 71 3.60 -6.70 4.70
CA THR A 71 4.83 -5.93 4.91
C THR A 71 5.75 -6.79 5.75
N THR A 72 7.02 -6.84 5.37
CA THR A 72 8.01 -7.67 6.09
C THR A 72 8.17 -7.20 7.53
N GLU A 73 8.51 -8.12 8.43
CA GLU A 73 8.67 -7.83 9.87
C GLU A 73 9.77 -6.77 10.14
N ASP A 74 10.76 -6.69 9.26
CA ASP A 74 11.84 -5.71 9.29
C ASP A 74 11.44 -4.32 8.74
N LEU A 75 10.18 -4.16 8.28
CA LEU A 75 9.65 -2.94 7.65
C LEU A 75 10.50 -2.46 6.47
N MET A 76 11.23 -3.36 5.79
CA MET A 76 12.04 -3.01 4.64
C MET A 76 11.28 -3.15 3.33
N PHE A 77 10.37 -4.12 3.19
CA PHE A 77 9.66 -4.41 1.94
C PHE A 77 8.13 -4.49 2.13
N SER A 78 7.39 -3.93 1.17
CA SER A 78 5.93 -3.97 1.03
C SER A 78 5.53 -4.25 -0.42
#